data_AF-A0A964QWG8-F1
#
_entry.id   AF-A0A964QWG8-F1
#
_cell.length_a   1.000
_cell.length_b   1.000
_cell.length_c   1.000
_cell.angle_alpha   90.00
_cell.angle_beta   90.00
_cell.angle_gamma   90.00
#
_symmetry.space_group_name_H-M   'P 1'
#
loop_
_entity.id
_entity.type
_entity.pdbx_description
1 polymer ?
#
loop_
_entity_poly.entity_id
_entity_poly.type
_entity_poly.pdbx_seq_one_letter_code
_entity_poly.pdbx_strand_id
1 'polypeptide(L)'
;MNNDQGAAVAAAGIGIGLLVILVFLCIGLVLHILFSFCFKRICEKCGIKPGLLIWIPFFNFIRLLQAAKLSGWLIIPSIIPPVGLVIGIIMWVKVCEARGKSAALVIGLILLPIIFIPYLAFSE
;
A
#
# COMPACT_ATOMS: atom_id res chain seq x y z
N MET A 1 30.17 -31.08 22.94
CA MET A 1 28.72 -31.00 22.63
C MET A 1 28.37 -32.31 21.94
N ASN A 2 27.57 -33.12 22.60
CA ASN A 2 27.03 -34.37 22.08
C ASN A 2 26.00 -34.06 20.96
N ASN A 3 26.00 -34.93 19.94
CA ASN A 3 25.30 -34.82 18.66
C ASN A 3 23.76 -34.75 18.80
N ASP A 4 23.22 -35.35 19.85
CA ASP A 4 21.84 -35.27 20.34
C ASP A 4 21.43 -33.85 20.77
N GLN A 5 22.30 -33.15 21.50
CA GLN A 5 22.01 -31.78 21.95
C GLN A 5 22.01 -30.80 20.77
N GLY A 6 22.91 -30.99 19.79
CA GLY A 6 22.97 -30.20 18.55
C GLY A 6 21.73 -30.35 17.65
N ALA A 7 21.18 -31.56 17.53
CA ALA A 7 19.97 -31.83 16.75
C ALA A 7 18.72 -31.18 17.38
N ALA A 8 18.63 -31.17 18.72
CA ALA A 8 17.51 -30.55 19.44
C ALA A 8 17.49 -29.02 19.28
N VAL A 9 18.64 -28.33 19.34
CA VAL A 9 18.72 -26.87 19.09
C VAL A 9 18.39 -26.53 17.63
N ALA A 10 18.81 -27.37 16.68
CA ALA A 10 18.47 -27.17 15.26
C ALA A 10 16.96 -27.33 15.00
N ALA A 11 16.33 -28.36 15.57
CA ALA A 11 14.88 -28.58 15.46
C ALA A 11 14.07 -27.44 16.10
N ALA A 12 14.49 -26.96 17.28
CA ALA A 12 13.87 -25.81 17.94
C ALA A 12 14.04 -24.51 17.15
N GLY A 13 15.22 -24.28 16.55
CA GLY A 13 15.49 -23.12 15.69
C GLY A 13 14.64 -23.11 14.41
N ILE A 14 14.42 -24.26 13.79
CA ILE A 14 13.53 -24.40 12.63
C ILE A 14 12.06 -24.13 13.04
N GLY A 15 11.61 -24.68 14.17
CA GLY A 15 10.24 -24.48 14.67
C GLY A 15 9.92 -23.03 15.02
N ILE A 16 10.83 -22.35 15.73
CA ILE A 16 10.69 -20.93 16.07
C ILE A 16 10.78 -20.06 14.81
N GLY A 17 11.72 -20.37 13.90
CA GLY A 17 11.87 -19.66 12.62
C GLY A 17 10.60 -19.72 11.76
N LEU A 18 9.98 -20.90 11.66
CA LEU A 18 8.73 -21.08 10.91
C LEU A 18 7.58 -20.30 11.54
N LEU A 19 7.44 -20.33 12.87
CA LEU A 19 6.42 -19.55 13.56
C LEU A 19 6.57 -18.04 13.37
N VAL A 20 7.81 -17.52 13.44
CA VAL A 20 8.08 -16.10 13.18
C VAL A 20 7.70 -15.73 11.75
N ILE A 21 8.08 -16.55 10.76
CA ILE A 21 7.71 -16.33 9.35
C ILE A 21 6.19 -16.33 9.18
N LEU A 22 5.48 -17.29 9.77
CA LEU A 22 4.03 -17.38 9.69
C LEU A 22 3.34 -16.16 10.32
N VAL A 23 3.80 -15.70 11.49
CA VAL A 23 3.28 -14.49 12.14
C VAL A 23 3.51 -13.25 11.26
N PHE A 24 4.71 -13.10 10.70
CA PHE A 24 5.00 -12.00 9.77
C PHE A 24 4.12 -12.05 8.51
N LEU A 25 3.87 -13.23 7.95
CA LEU A 25 2.99 -13.41 6.80
C LEU A 25 1.54 -13.05 7.15
N CYS A 26 1.03 -13.49 8.30
CA CYS A 26 -0.32 -13.13 8.75
C CYS A 26 -0.47 -11.62 8.95
N ILE A 27 0.49 -10.95 9.61
CA ILE A 27 0.48 -9.50 9.79
C ILE A 27 0.56 -8.79 8.43
N GLY A 28 1.47 -9.21 7.56
CA GLY A 28 1.63 -8.65 6.22
C GLY A 28 0.35 -8.78 5.38
N LEU A 29 -0.34 -9.92 5.47
CA LEU A 29 -1.61 -10.16 4.79
C LEU A 29 -2.72 -9.25 5.32
N VAL A 30 -2.84 -9.11 6.64
CA VAL A 30 -3.83 -8.21 7.26
C VAL A 30 -3.58 -6.76 6.83
N LEU A 31 -2.34 -6.29 6.91
CA LEU A 31 -1.97 -4.95 6.45
C LEU A 31 -2.29 -4.77 4.96
N HIS A 32 -1.94 -5.74 4.12
CA HIS A 32 -2.23 -5.69 2.69
C HIS A 32 -3.73 -5.53 2.40
N ILE A 33 -4.58 -6.30 3.08
CA ILE A 33 -6.05 -6.19 2.97
C ILE A 33 -6.51 -4.81 3.42
N LEU A 34 -5.99 -4.30 4.55
CA LEU A 34 -6.33 -2.98 5.10
C LEU A 34 -5.98 -1.85 4.13
N PHE A 35 -4.76 -1.86 3.56
CA PHE A 35 -4.33 -0.88 2.58
C PHE A 35 -5.18 -0.94 1.31
N SER A 36 -5.41 -2.13 0.76
CA SER A 36 -6.29 -2.33 -0.40
C SER A 36 -7.71 -1.82 -0.13
N PHE A 37 -8.24 -2.04 1.06
CA PHE A 37 -9.53 -1.49 1.47
C PHE A 37 -9.53 0.04 1.57
N CYS A 38 -8.46 0.65 2.10
CA CYS A 38 -8.31 2.10 2.13
C CYS A 38 -8.30 2.69 0.72
N PHE A 39 -7.52 2.11 -0.20
CA PHE A 39 -7.48 2.53 -1.60
C PHE A 39 -8.83 2.38 -2.30
N LYS A 40 -9.57 1.30 -1.98
CA LYS A 40 -10.95 1.10 -2.45
C LYS A 40 -11.84 2.27 -2.06
N ARG A 41 -11.82 2.65 -0.79
CA ARG A 41 -12.64 3.75 -0.24
C ARG A 41 -12.26 5.10 -0.84
N ILE A 42 -10.97 5.36 -1.05
CA ILE A 42 -10.49 6.58 -1.71
C ILE A 42 -11.05 6.64 -3.14
N CYS A 43 -10.92 5.57 -3.92
CA CYS A 43 -11.45 5.51 -5.29
C CYS A 43 -12.97 5.71 -5.34
N GLU A 44 -13.71 5.06 -4.44
CA GLU A 44 -15.17 5.20 -4.26
C GLU A 44 -15.56 6.65 -4.01
N LYS A 45 -14.86 7.32 -3.09
CA LYS A 45 -15.11 8.73 -2.74
C LYS A 45 -14.73 9.68 -3.88
N CYS A 46 -13.80 9.28 -4.74
CA CYS A 46 -13.48 10.01 -5.98
C CYS A 46 -14.40 9.65 -7.16
N GLY A 47 -15.43 8.81 -6.96
CA GLY A 47 -16.41 8.44 -8.00
C GLY A 47 -15.94 7.37 -8.98
N ILE A 48 -14.81 6.70 -8.72
CA ILE A 48 -14.30 5.60 -9.54
C ILE A 48 -14.77 4.28 -8.93
N LYS A 49 -15.48 3.45 -9.71
CA LYS A 49 -15.88 2.10 -9.30
C LYS A 49 -14.63 1.26 -8.98
N PRO A 50 -14.36 0.99 -7.69
CA PRO A 50 -13.22 0.19 -7.32
C PRO A 50 -13.61 -1.27 -7.50
N GLY A 51 -13.41 -1.79 -8.70
CA GLY A 51 -13.65 -3.20 -8.99
C GLY A 51 -12.66 -4.12 -8.26
N LEU A 52 -12.74 -5.42 -8.56
CA LEU A 52 -11.80 -6.45 -8.08
C LEU A 52 -10.32 -6.10 -8.34
N LEU A 53 -10.05 -5.18 -9.27
CA LEU A 53 -8.73 -4.69 -9.63
C LEU A 53 -7.96 -4.05 -8.46
N ILE A 54 -8.63 -3.62 -7.38
CA ILE A 54 -7.96 -3.05 -6.19
C ILE A 54 -7.27 -4.10 -5.29
N TRP A 55 -7.48 -5.38 -5.58
CA TRP A 55 -6.75 -6.45 -4.90
C TRP A 55 -5.39 -6.74 -5.53
N ILE A 56 -5.12 -6.24 -6.73
CA ILE A 56 -3.90 -6.53 -7.46
C ILE A 56 -2.98 -5.30 -7.41
N PRO A 57 -1.79 -5.36 -6.77
CA PRO A 57 -0.94 -4.21 -6.51
C PRO A 57 -0.68 -3.31 -7.73
N PHE A 58 -0.49 -3.90 -8.91
CA PHE A 58 -0.24 -3.16 -10.14
C PHE A 58 -1.46 -2.37 -10.63
N PHE A 59 -2.65 -2.96 -10.53
CA PHE A 59 -3.88 -2.29 -10.95
C PHE A 59 -4.38 -1.28 -9.91
N ASN A 60 -3.98 -1.41 -8.63
CA ASN A 60 -4.27 -0.42 -7.59
C ASN A 60 -3.75 0.95 -8.00
N PHE A 61 -2.53 1.01 -8.55
CA PHE A 61 -1.92 2.26 -9.00
C PHE A 61 -2.69 2.91 -10.15
N ILE A 62 -3.11 2.11 -11.15
CA ILE A 62 -3.93 2.59 -12.27
C ILE A 62 -5.26 3.19 -11.76
N ARG A 63 -5.90 2.52 -10.79
CA ARG A 63 -7.15 3.02 -10.19
C ARG A 63 -6.93 4.29 -9.38
N LEU A 64 -5.79 4.41 -8.70
CA LEU A 64 -5.41 5.61 -7.95
C LEU A 64 -5.16 6.80 -8.89
N LEU A 65 -4.49 6.56 -10.03
CA LEU A 65 -4.36 7.55 -11.10
C LEU A 65 -5.73 7.99 -11.64
N GLN A 66 -6.65 7.05 -11.87
CA GLN A 66 -8.02 7.38 -12.28
C GLN A 66 -8.76 8.19 -11.20
N ALA A 67 -8.59 7.85 -9.91
CA ALA A 67 -9.16 8.60 -8.79
C ALA A 67 -8.59 10.02 -8.68
N ALA A 68 -7.34 10.21 -9.11
CA ALA A 68 -6.67 11.49 -9.26
C ALA A 68 -7.10 12.27 -10.53
N LYS A 69 -8.04 11.74 -11.33
CA LYS A 69 -8.41 12.26 -12.67
C LYS A 69 -7.22 12.33 -13.64
N LEU A 70 -6.22 11.47 -13.46
CA LEU A 70 -5.07 11.33 -14.33
C LEU A 70 -5.25 10.14 -15.29
N SER A 71 -4.50 10.15 -16.40
CA SER A 71 -4.56 9.06 -17.38
C SER A 71 -3.88 7.79 -16.83
N GLY A 72 -4.52 6.63 -17.04
CA GLY A 72 -3.94 5.33 -16.66
C GLY A 72 -2.63 5.00 -17.40
N TRP A 73 -2.35 5.70 -18.50
CA TRP A 73 -1.11 5.62 -19.27
C TRP A 73 0.12 6.12 -18.51
N LEU A 74 -0.05 6.89 -17.43
CA LEU A 74 1.06 7.33 -16.57
C LEU A 74 1.76 6.19 -15.84
N ILE A 75 1.24 4.96 -15.89
CA ILE A 75 1.93 3.79 -15.34
C ILE A 75 3.21 3.42 -16.13
N ILE A 76 3.25 3.68 -17.44
CA ILE A 76 4.41 3.41 -18.31
C ILE A 76 5.61 4.28 -17.90
N PRO A 77 5.50 5.62 -17.84
CA PRO A 77 6.59 6.45 -17.36
C PRO A 77 6.90 6.23 -15.86
N SER A 78 5.96 5.68 -15.08
CA SER A 78 6.21 5.36 -13.67
C SER A 78 7.19 4.20 -13.46
N ILE A 79 7.49 3.42 -14.49
CA ILE A 79 8.55 2.39 -14.46
C ILE A 79 9.93 3.04 -14.30
N ILE A 80 10.10 4.29 -14.77
CA ILE A 80 11.33 5.07 -14.63
C ILE A 80 11.29 5.74 -13.24
N PRO A 81 12.14 5.34 -12.26
CA PRO A 81 11.96 5.73 -10.85
C PRO A 81 11.90 7.25 -10.59
N PRO A 82 12.73 8.10 -11.23
CA PRO A 82 12.63 9.55 -11.07
C PRO A 82 11.27 10.11 -11.50
N VAL A 83 10.73 9.60 -12.60
CA VAL A 83 9.46 10.05 -13.17
C VAL A 83 8.29 9.49 -12.35
N GLY A 84 8.37 8.23 -11.92
CA GLY A 84 7.38 7.61 -11.02
C GLY A 84 7.24 8.33 -9.69
N LEU A 85 8.33 8.86 -9.12
CA LEU A 85 8.27 9.68 -7.91
C LEU A 85 7.47 10.98 -8.14
N VAL A 86 7.77 11.70 -9.22
CA VAL A 86 7.06 12.95 -9.56
C VAL A 86 5.58 12.68 -9.84
N ILE A 87 5.27 11.66 -10.64
CA ILE A 87 3.89 11.24 -10.91
C ILE A 87 3.18 10.85 -9.61
N GLY A 88 3.87 10.13 -8.72
CA GLY A 88 3.35 9.74 -7.42
C GLY A 88 2.92 10.93 -6.58
N ILE A 89 3.79 11.94 -6.47
CA ILE A 89 3.49 13.18 -5.74
C ILE A 89 2.30 13.91 -6.36
N ILE A 90 2.30 14.08 -7.69
CA ILE A 90 1.20 14.76 -8.42
C ILE A 90 -0.12 14.02 -8.21
N MET A 91 -0.12 12.69 -8.32
CA MET A 91 -1.28 11.83 -8.08
C MET A 91 -1.83 12.07 -6.68
N TRP A 92 -0.99 12.07 -5.65
CA TRP A 92 -1.45 12.30 -4.28
C TRP A 92 -1.99 13.71 -4.04
N VAL A 93 -1.39 14.73 -4.64
CA VAL A 93 -1.93 16.11 -4.62
C VAL A 93 -3.31 16.14 -5.24
N LYS A 94 -3.46 15.55 -6.42
CA LYS A 94 -4.74 15.48 -7.15
C LYS A 94 -5.80 14.67 -6.41
N VAL A 95 -5.43 13.60 -5.71
CA VAL A 95 -6.33 12.85 -4.84
C VAL A 95 -6.80 13.71 -3.66
N CYS A 96 -5.90 14.47 -3.02
CA CYS A 96 -6.27 15.41 -1.95
C CYS A 96 -7.20 16.51 -2.47
N GLU A 97 -6.90 17.11 -3.63
CA GLU A 97 -7.75 18.11 -4.29
C GLU A 97 -9.12 17.53 -4.65
N ALA A 98 -9.18 16.32 -5.22
CA ALA A 98 -10.43 15.63 -5.56
C ALA A 98 -11.28 15.32 -4.32
N ARG A 99 -10.65 15.19 -3.15
CA ARG A 99 -11.29 14.99 -1.84
C ARG A 99 -11.55 16.30 -1.10
N GLY A 100 -11.27 17.46 -1.69
CA GLY A 100 -11.46 18.78 -1.07
C GLY A 100 -10.54 19.05 0.12
N LYS A 101 -9.39 18.38 0.21
CA LYS A 101 -8.43 18.51 1.32
C LYS A 101 -7.16 19.24 0.89
N SER A 102 -6.47 19.82 1.88
CA SER A 102 -5.24 20.57 1.66
C SER A 102 -4.16 19.71 1.00
N ALA A 103 -3.50 20.25 -0.04
CA ALA A 103 -2.34 19.65 -0.68
C ALA A 103 -1.16 19.45 0.29
N ALA A 104 -1.10 20.21 1.39
CA ALA A 104 -0.09 20.03 2.43
C ALA A 104 -0.16 18.64 3.10
N LEU A 105 -1.32 17.98 3.07
CA LEU A 105 -1.45 16.60 3.57
C LEU A 105 -0.57 15.61 2.81
N VAL A 106 -0.20 15.91 1.56
CA VAL A 106 0.69 15.05 0.77
C VAL A 106 2.09 15.00 1.38
N ILE A 107 2.56 16.07 2.01
CA ILE A 107 3.85 16.08 2.72
C ILE A 107 3.80 15.08 3.89
N GLY A 108 2.71 15.12 4.67
CA GLY A 108 2.47 14.14 5.73
C GLY A 108 2.32 12.71 5.21
N LEU A 109 1.71 12.55 4.03
CA LEU A 109 1.54 11.26 3.37
C LEU A 109 2.87 10.65 2.90
N ILE A 110 3.81 11.48 2.42
CA ILE A 110 5.15 11.03 2.01
C ILE A 110 5.97 10.68 3.25
N LEU A 111 5.87 11.46 4.32
CA LEU A 111 6.61 11.23 5.57
C LEU A 111 6.07 10.03 6.35
N LEU A 112 4.74 9.87 6.40
CA LEU A 112 4.03 8.92 7.25
C LEU A 112 2.80 8.29 6.54
N PRO A 113 3.01 7.50 5.46
CA PRO A 113 1.92 6.97 4.62
C PRO A 113 0.93 6.08 5.39
N ILE A 114 1.42 5.37 6.41
CA ILE A 114 0.63 4.40 7.19
C ILE A 114 -0.55 5.07 7.91
N ILE A 115 -0.40 6.33 8.34
CA ILE A 115 -1.44 7.05 9.09
C ILE A 115 -2.28 7.92 8.15
N PHE A 116 -1.63 8.61 7.21
CA PHE A 116 -2.31 9.55 6.34
C PHE A 116 -3.15 8.88 5.24
N ILE A 117 -2.80 7.66 4.77
CA ILE A 117 -3.62 6.93 3.78
C ILE A 117 -4.98 6.54 4.37
N PRO A 118 -5.07 5.88 5.55
CA PRO A 118 -6.35 5.63 6.21
C PRO A 118 -7.08 6.93 6.55
N TYR A 119 -6.37 7.97 7.00
CA TYR A 119 -6.99 9.27 7.26
C TYR A 119 -7.67 9.83 6.01
N LEU A 120 -7.03 9.81 4.84
CA LEU A 120 -7.66 10.24 3.58
C LEU A 120 -8.81 9.32 3.14
N ALA A 121 -8.73 8.02 3.42
CA ALA A 121 -9.80 7.07 3.11
C ALA A 121 -11.05 7.29 3.98
N PHE A 122 -10.87 7.47 5.28
CA PHE A 122 -11.98 7.54 6.24
C PHE A 122 -12.48 8.94 6.53
N SER A 123 -11.63 9.97 6.45
CA SER A 123 -12.08 11.34 6.66
C SER A 123 -13.22 11.69 5.70
N GLU A 124 -14.19 12.47 6.13
CA GLU A 124 -15.24 12.95 5.23
C GLU A 124 -14.69 14.04 4.31
#